data_AF-A0A2H3J3F1-F1
#
_entry.id   AF-A0A2H3J3F1-F1
#
_cell.length_a   1.000
_cell.length_b   1.000
_cell.length_c   1.000
_cell.angle_alpha   90.00
_cell.angle_beta   90.00
_cell.angle_gamma   90.00
#
_symmetry.space_group_name_H-M   'P 1'
#
loop_
_entity.id
_entity.type
_entity.pdbx_description
1 polymer ?
#
loop_
_entity_poly.entity_id
_entity_poly.type
_entity_poly.pdbx_seq_one_letter_code
_entity_poly.pdbx_strand_id
1 'polypeptide(L)'
;TSLCPISAVNKSKEIWVADACEFTYVTECPVQYDSQNIPGVSVNLMNFLGGPRVCVESLPVCDCRMGSYFALARSFEFELAVAAQDIVKTTSAVQRPLVQSGMVLKPYQCDYQV
;
A
#
# COMPACT_ATOMS: atom_id res chain seq x y z
N THR A 1 -15.54 -10.81 -16.72
CA THR A 1 -14.66 -10.56 -15.57
C THR A 1 -14.17 -9.13 -15.65
N SER A 2 -14.67 -8.23 -14.80
CA SER A 2 -14.18 -6.85 -14.76
C SER A 2 -13.01 -6.76 -13.78
N LEU A 3 -11.88 -6.19 -14.22
CA LEU A 3 -10.69 -5.97 -13.39
C LEU A 3 -10.71 -4.54 -12.87
N CYS A 4 -10.60 -4.35 -11.56
CA CYS A 4 -10.48 -3.04 -10.94
C CYS A 4 -9.00 -2.73 -10.65
N PRO A 5 -8.37 -1.74 -11.31
CA PRO A 5 -6.97 -1.41 -11.09
C PRO A 5 -6.80 -0.52 -9.84
N ILE A 6 -6.85 -1.13 -8.65
CA ILE A 6 -6.80 -0.44 -7.35
C ILE A 6 -5.59 0.51 -7.25
N SER A 7 -4.41 0.07 -7.70
CA SER A 7 -3.20 0.89 -7.62
C SER A 7 -3.20 2.10 -8.56
N ALA A 8 -3.96 2.05 -9.66
CA ALA A 8 -4.11 3.19 -10.55
C ALA A 8 -5.12 4.18 -9.99
N VAL A 9 -6.22 3.67 -9.43
CA VAL A 9 -7.24 4.50 -8.76
C VAL A 9 -6.62 5.27 -7.60
N ASN A 10 -5.86 4.63 -6.71
CA ASN A 10 -5.18 5.30 -5.58
C ASN A 10 -4.13 6.35 -6.01
N LYS A 11 -3.70 6.37 -7.27
CA LYS A 11 -2.72 7.34 -7.81
C LYS A 11 -3.36 8.36 -8.75
N SER A 12 -4.67 8.27 -8.98
CA SER A 12 -5.35 9.16 -9.92
C SER A 12 -5.43 10.57 -9.35
N LYS A 13 -4.85 11.53 -10.06
CA LYS A 13 -4.92 12.95 -9.70
C LYS A 13 -6.33 13.53 -9.86
N GLU A 14 -7.15 12.91 -10.72
CA GLU A 14 -8.54 13.31 -10.97
C GLU A 14 -9.46 12.95 -9.79
N ILE A 15 -9.10 11.93 -9.01
CA ILE A 15 -9.92 11.43 -7.90
C ILE A 15 -9.48 12.01 -6.56
N TRP A 16 -8.17 12.13 -6.35
CA TRP A 16 -7.60 12.50 -5.05
C TRP A 16 -7.18 13.96 -5.02
N VAL A 17 -5.97 14.26 -5.50
CA VAL A 17 -5.36 15.61 -5.55
C VAL A 17 -4.21 15.56 -6.59
N ALA A 18 -3.71 16.70 -7.03
CA ALA A 18 -2.50 16.79 -7.89
C ALA A 18 -1.29 16.01 -7.35
N ASP A 19 -1.19 15.88 -6.03
CA ASP A 19 -0.08 15.23 -5.31
C ASP A 19 -0.39 13.77 -4.94
N ALA A 20 -1.35 13.13 -5.63
CA ALA A 20 -1.74 11.72 -5.37
C ALA A 20 -0.58 10.69 -5.48
N CYS A 21 0.55 11.08 -6.09
CA CYS A 21 1.74 10.26 -6.18
C CYS A 21 2.75 10.50 -5.04
N GLU A 22 2.56 11.55 -4.25
CA GLU A 22 3.45 11.94 -3.18
C GLU A 22 2.94 11.44 -1.83
N PHE A 23 3.88 11.11 -0.95
CA PHE A 23 3.57 10.66 0.39
C PHE A 23 3.52 11.85 1.34
N THR A 24 2.29 12.31 1.62
CA THR A 24 2.04 13.49 2.48
C THR A 24 1.14 13.12 3.65
N TYR A 25 1.51 13.57 4.84
CA TYR A 25 0.70 13.45 6.05
C TYR A 25 -0.26 14.64 6.14
N VAL A 26 -1.39 14.61 5.43
CA VAL A 26 -2.43 15.64 5.58
C VAL A 26 -3.38 15.26 6.72
N THR A 27 -3.42 16.10 7.76
CA THR A 27 -4.27 15.95 8.96
C THR A 27 -5.74 16.19 8.66
N GLU A 28 -6.03 17.03 7.66
CA GLU A 28 -7.36 17.28 7.13
C GLU A 28 -7.34 16.96 5.64
N CYS A 29 -8.06 15.91 5.26
CA CYS A 29 -8.23 15.58 3.85
C CYS A 29 -9.39 16.41 3.29
N PRO A 30 -9.16 17.28 2.29
CA PRO A 30 -10.25 17.77 1.47
C PRO A 30 -10.73 16.57 0.64
N VAL A 31 -11.67 15.79 1.18
CA VAL A 31 -12.30 14.70 0.45
C VAL A 31 -13.00 15.34 -0.74
N GLN A 32 -12.40 15.26 -1.93
CA GLN A 32 -13.05 15.75 -3.14
C GLN A 32 -14.38 15.01 -3.29
N TYR A 33 -15.45 15.75 -3.62
CA TYR A 33 -16.80 15.20 -3.75
C TYR A 33 -16.84 13.95 -4.66
N ASP A 34 -16.00 13.93 -5.69
CA ASP A 34 -15.91 12.82 -6.64
C ASP A 34 -15.36 11.52 -6.03
N SER A 35 -14.48 11.59 -5.02
CA SER A 35 -14.00 10.41 -4.29
C SER A 35 -15.08 9.75 -3.43
N GLN A 36 -16.11 10.50 -3.01
CA GLN A 36 -17.23 9.96 -2.22
C GLN A 36 -18.14 9.04 -3.06
N ASN A 37 -18.10 9.19 -4.38
CA ASN A 37 -18.86 8.35 -5.31
C ASN A 37 -18.18 6.98 -5.55
N ILE A 38 -16.98 6.76 -5.03
CA ILE A 38 -16.25 5.50 -5.18
C ILE A 38 -16.53 4.60 -3.98
N PRO A 39 -17.19 3.45 -4.18
CA PRO A 39 -17.50 2.54 -3.09
C PRO A 39 -16.23 1.92 -2.49
N GLY A 40 -16.10 1.96 -1.17
CA GLY A 40 -14.95 1.38 -0.45
C GLY A 40 -13.78 2.34 -0.22
N VAL A 41 -13.98 3.65 -0.47
CA VAL A 41 -13.05 4.67 -0.02
C VAL A 41 -13.17 4.83 1.50
N SER A 42 -12.08 4.54 2.20
CA SER A 42 -11.90 4.85 3.62
C SER A 42 -10.53 5.53 3.75
N VAL A 43 -10.48 6.70 4.39
CA VAL A 43 -9.23 7.47 4.59
C VAL A 43 -8.44 7.65 3.28
N ASN A 44 -9.14 8.02 2.19
CA ASN A 44 -8.58 8.19 0.86
C ASN A 44 -7.85 6.97 0.25
N LEU A 45 -8.19 5.76 0.68
CA LEU A 45 -7.64 4.52 0.14
C LEU A 45 -8.75 3.54 -0.19
N MET A 46 -8.65 2.89 -1.34
CA MET A 46 -9.55 1.80 -1.77
C MET A 46 -8.99 0.40 -1.42
N ASN A 47 -7.98 0.34 -0.54
CA ASN A 47 -7.20 -0.89 -0.30
C ASN A 47 -8.00 -2.03 0.34
N PHE A 48 -9.05 -1.70 1.10
CA PHE A 48 -9.86 -2.69 1.81
C PHE A 48 -11.13 -3.09 1.06
N LEU A 49 -11.38 -2.45 -0.10
CA LEU A 49 -12.59 -2.59 -0.91
C LEU A 49 -13.85 -2.10 -0.17
N GLY A 50 -15.00 -2.15 -0.83
CA GLY A 50 -16.30 -1.81 -0.26
C GLY A 50 -17.35 -2.89 -0.56
N GLY A 51 -18.40 -2.92 0.26
CA GLY A 51 -19.55 -3.81 0.09
C GLY A 51 -19.43 -5.17 0.80
N PRO A 52 -20.33 -6.13 0.51
CA PRO A 52 -20.45 -7.40 1.26
C PRO A 52 -19.28 -8.38 1.06
N ARG A 53 -18.30 -8.04 0.22
CA ARG A 53 -17.08 -8.82 -0.07
C ARG A 53 -15.80 -8.06 0.31
N VAL A 54 -15.92 -7.10 1.23
CA VAL A 54 -14.82 -6.31 1.80
C VAL A 54 -13.81 -7.18 2.55
N CYS A 55 -12.57 -6.70 2.68
CA CYS A 55 -11.58 -7.30 3.57
C CYS A 55 -12.01 -7.14 5.04
N VAL A 56 -12.51 -8.22 5.64
CA VAL A 56 -13.10 -8.25 6.98
C VAL A 56 -12.07 -7.91 8.08
N GLU A 57 -10.78 -8.16 7.83
CA GLU A 57 -9.69 -7.94 8.79
C GLU A 57 -9.04 -6.55 8.69
N SER A 58 -9.62 -5.63 7.92
CA SER A 58 -9.03 -4.30 7.66
C SER A 58 -8.75 -3.46 8.90
N LEU A 59 -9.63 -3.49 9.90
CA LEU A 59 -9.50 -2.75 11.15
C LEU A 59 -8.35 -3.27 12.07
N PRO A 60 -8.32 -4.55 12.47
CA PRO A 60 -7.30 -5.05 13.39
C PRO A 60 -5.87 -5.00 12.82
N VAL A 61 -5.70 -5.19 11.51
CA VAL A 61 -4.35 -5.15 10.90
C VAL A 61 -3.85 -3.72 10.71
N CYS A 62 -4.75 -2.71 10.63
CA CYS A 62 -4.34 -1.32 10.72
C CYS A 62 -3.85 -0.99 12.14
N ASP A 63 -4.63 -1.32 13.16
CA ASP A 63 -4.31 -0.98 14.56
C ASP A 63 -3.03 -1.65 15.07
N CYS A 64 -2.86 -2.96 14.84
CA CYS A 64 -1.66 -3.67 15.27
C CYS A 64 -0.39 -3.20 14.54
N ARG A 65 -0.51 -2.81 13.27
CA ARG A 65 0.63 -2.23 12.53
C ARG A 65 0.95 -0.82 12.98
N MET A 66 -0.04 0.01 13.26
CA MET A 66 0.23 1.38 13.71
C MET A 66 0.96 1.42 15.05
N GLY A 67 0.62 0.54 16.00
CA GLY A 67 1.32 0.44 17.28
C GLY A 67 2.80 0.04 17.14
N SER A 68 3.09 -0.93 16.27
CA SER A 68 4.47 -1.36 16.00
C SER A 68 5.26 -0.29 15.24
N TYR A 69 4.66 0.43 14.29
CA TYR A 69 5.31 1.56 13.64
C TYR A 69 5.62 2.71 14.60
N PHE A 70 4.70 3.04 15.51
CA PHE A 70 4.95 4.08 16.52
C PHE A 70 6.12 3.71 17.43
N ALA A 71 6.17 2.46 17.91
CA ALA A 71 7.27 1.98 18.73
C ALA A 71 8.62 2.07 17.98
N LEU A 72 8.66 1.62 16.73
CA LEU A 72 9.85 1.64 15.89
C LEU A 72 10.31 3.06 15.53
N ALA A 73 9.39 3.94 15.14
CA ALA A 73 9.68 5.32 14.78
C ALA A 73 10.19 6.14 15.98
N ARG A 74 9.78 5.79 17.20
CA ARG A 74 10.29 6.43 18.42
C ARG A 74 11.69 5.94 18.79
N SER A 75 12.04 4.69 18.49
CA SER A 75 13.29 4.07 18.93
C SER A 75 14.41 4.10 17.88
N PHE A 76 14.10 4.30 16.60
CA PHE A 76 15.07 4.23 15.51
C PHE A 76 14.86 5.35 14.49
N GLU A 77 15.97 5.81 13.91
CA GLU A 77 15.97 6.61 12.69
C GLU A 77 16.15 5.66 11.49
N PHE A 78 15.34 5.85 10.44
CA PHE A 78 15.33 4.99 9.26
C PHE A 78 15.91 5.75 8.06
N GLU A 79 16.89 5.14 7.41
CA GLU A 79 17.44 5.60 6.14
C GLU A 79 17.39 4.46 5.11
N LEU A 80 17.25 4.83 3.83
CA LEU A 80 17.24 3.86 2.72
C LEU A 80 18.65 3.30 2.51
N ALA A 81 18.80 1.99 2.68
CA ALA A 81 20.07 1.30 2.43
C ALA A 81 20.47 1.22 0.94
N VAL A 82 19.52 1.49 0.03
CA VAL A 82 19.71 1.46 -1.43
C VAL A 82 19.06 2.69 -2.05
N ALA A 83 19.47 3.07 -3.26
CA ALA A 83 18.83 4.17 -3.97
C ALA A 83 17.34 3.86 -4.20
N ALA A 84 16.46 4.86 -4.01
CA ALA A 84 15.02 4.66 -4.13
C ALA A 84 14.58 4.08 -5.48
N GLN A 85 15.32 4.39 -6.55
CA GLN A 85 15.11 3.87 -7.89
C GLN A 85 15.35 2.36 -8.03
N ASP A 86 16.13 1.76 -7.13
CA ASP A 86 16.44 0.33 -7.15
C ASP A 86 15.35 -0.51 -6.46
N ILE A 87 14.35 0.13 -5.85
CA ILE A 87 13.25 -0.55 -5.18
C ILE A 87 12.09 -0.70 -6.18
N VAL A 88 11.86 -1.93 -6.61
CA VAL A 88 10.77 -2.29 -7.53
C VAL A 88 9.71 -3.11 -6.81
N LYS A 89 8.53 -3.27 -7.42
CA LYS A 89 7.40 -4.00 -6.83
C LYS A 89 6.94 -5.15 -7.71
N THR A 90 6.49 -6.23 -7.09
CA THR A 90 5.82 -7.34 -7.81
C THR A 90 4.37 -7.00 -8.13
N THR A 91 3.91 -7.42 -9.32
CA THR A 91 2.50 -7.36 -9.72
C THR A 91 1.82 -8.70 -9.42
N SER A 92 1.40 -8.90 -8.17
CA SER A 92 0.61 -10.07 -7.75
C SER A 92 -0.51 -9.63 -6.79
N ALA A 93 -1.25 -10.58 -6.21
CA ALA A 93 -2.29 -10.28 -5.23
C ALA A 93 -1.76 -9.46 -4.03
N VAL A 94 -0.48 -9.61 -3.68
CA VAL A 94 0.20 -8.82 -2.65
C VAL A 94 1.46 -8.19 -3.23
N GLN A 95 1.55 -6.87 -3.18
CA GLN A 95 2.75 -6.16 -3.63
C GLN A 95 3.89 -6.39 -2.63
N ARG A 96 5.00 -6.95 -3.11
CA ARG A 96 6.24 -7.11 -2.35
C ARG A 96 7.32 -6.21 -2.95
N PRO A 97 8.06 -5.44 -2.14
CA PRO A 97 9.23 -4.72 -2.61
C PRO A 97 10.36 -5.69 -2.92
N LEU A 98 11.12 -5.41 -3.97
CA LEU A 98 12.28 -6.14 -4.42
C LEU A 98 13.40 -5.15 -4.70
N VAL A 99 14.64 -5.55 -4.48
CA VAL A 99 15.82 -4.78 -4.87
C VAL A 99 16.26 -5.23 -6.25
N GLN A 100 16.27 -4.31 -7.21
CA GLN A 100 16.58 -4.58 -8.62
C GLN A 100 18.00 -5.14 -8.80
N SER A 101 18.98 -4.65 -8.04
CA SER A 101 20.36 -5.15 -8.07
C SER A 101 20.52 -6.60 -7.55
N GLY A 102 19.53 -7.11 -6.79
CA GLY A 102 19.49 -8.47 -6.28
C GLY A 102 18.68 -9.45 -7.15
N MET A 103 18.20 -9.04 -8.34
CA MET A 103 17.44 -9.89 -9.26
C MET A 103 18.33 -10.95 -9.94
N VAL A 104 18.83 -11.89 -9.17
CA VAL A 104 19.06 -13.26 -9.65
C VAL A 104 17.80 -14.02 -9.27
N LEU A 105 16.98 -14.38 -10.27
CA LEU A 105 15.85 -15.30 -10.07
C LEU A 105 16.42 -16.66 -9.65
N LYS A 106 16.70 -16.83 -8.35
CA LYS A 106 16.91 -18.16 -7.79
C LYS A 106 15.52 -18.74 -7.54
N PRO A 107 15.19 -19.91 -8.12
CA PRO A 107 13.93 -20.57 -7.81
C PRO A 107 13.87 -20.78 -6.29
N TYR A 108 12.74 -20.40 -5.70
CA TYR A 108 12.47 -20.65 -4.28
C TYR A 108 12.46 -22.17 -4.06
N GLN A 109 13.58 -22.71 -3.56
CA GLN A 109 13.64 -24.09 -3.06
C GLN A 109 13.02 -24.08 -1.67
N CYS A 110 11.82 -24.63 -1.57
CA CYS A 110 11.17 -24.89 -0.30
C CYS A 110 11.79 -26.17 0.29
N ASP A 111 12.93 -26.04 0.97
CA ASP A 111 13.53 -27.14 1.73
C ASP A 111 12.77 -27.32 3.05
N TYR A 112 11.61 -27.96 2.96
CA TYR A 112 10.91 -28.48 4.13
C TYR A 112 11.50 -29.87 4.44
N GLN A 113 12.44 -29.93 5.39
CA GLN A 113 12.87 -31.20 5.96
C GLN A 113 11.81 -31.67 6.96
N VAL A 114 11.23 -32.85 6.69
CA VAL A 114 10.45 -33.65 7.65
C VAL A 114 11.40 -34.55 8.40
#